data_AF-A0A8B8J121-F1
#
_entry.id   AF-A0A8B8J121-F1
#
_cell.length_a   1.000
_cell.length_b   1.000
_cell.length_c   1.000
_cell.angle_alpha   90.00
_cell.angle_beta   90.00
_cell.angle_gamma   90.00
#
_symmetry.space_group_name_H-M   'P 1'
#
loop_
_entity.id
_entity.type
_entity.pdbx_description
1 polymer ?
#
loop_
_entity_poly.entity_id
_entity_poly.type
_entity_poly.pdbx_seq_one_letter_code
_entity_poly.pdbx_strand_id
1 'polypeptide(L)'
;MNPKGIYVNKSLRLDTIQVYGFDYDYTLPHYSENLQSLIYDLAKKHLVNELKYPESCLQFEYDRTFPIRGLYYDRLKGCLLKLDFFGSIETDASLDVTSLAWRK
;
A
#
# COMPACT_ATOMS: atom_id res chain seq x y z
N MET A 1 8.82 17.77 0.04
CA MET A 1 9.52 17.25 -1.17
C MET A 1 9.07 18.05 -2.39
N ASN A 2 9.92 18.15 -3.42
CA ASN A 2 9.59 18.88 -4.64
C ASN A 2 8.83 17.94 -5.61
N PRO A 3 7.59 18.26 -6.03
CA PRO A 3 6.82 17.40 -6.94
C PRO A 3 7.44 17.25 -8.33
N LYS A 4 8.40 18.10 -8.70
CA LYS A 4 9.19 18.01 -9.94
C LYS A 4 10.64 17.58 -9.70
N GLY A 5 10.98 17.22 -8.46
CA GLY A 5 12.32 16.81 -8.08
C GLY A 5 12.65 15.43 -8.64
N ILE A 6 13.82 15.30 -9.28
CA ILE A 6 14.39 14.01 -9.69
C ILE A 6 15.47 13.67 -8.66
N TYR A 7 15.31 12.53 -7.98
CA TYR A 7 16.21 12.07 -6.92
C TYR A 7 17.06 10.90 -7.43
N VAL A 8 18.35 10.90 -7.10
CA VAL A 8 19.34 9.97 -7.66
C VAL A 8 19.90 9.07 -6.56
N ASN A 9 19.70 7.76 -6.70
CA ASN A 9 20.32 6.76 -5.83
C ASN A 9 21.66 6.23 -6.40
N LYS A 10 21.80 6.21 -7.73
CA LYS A 10 23.00 5.76 -8.46
C LYS A 10 23.19 6.62 -9.70
N SER A 11 24.45 6.89 -10.06
CA SER A 11 24.79 7.65 -11.26
C SER A 11 24.27 6.95 -12.52
N LEU A 12 23.57 7.70 -13.37
CA LEU A 12 23.01 7.22 -14.63
C LEU A 12 23.24 8.26 -15.73
N ARG A 13 23.77 7.80 -16.86
CA ARG A 13 24.07 8.59 -18.07
C ARG A 13 22.89 8.48 -19.04
N LEU A 14 21.94 9.43 -18.97
CA LEU A 14 20.73 9.38 -19.79
C LEU A 14 21.02 9.50 -21.30
N ASP A 15 22.13 10.14 -21.67
CA ASP A 15 22.64 10.25 -23.05
C ASP A 15 22.93 8.89 -23.72
N THR A 16 23.17 7.85 -22.91
CA THR A 16 23.49 6.50 -23.40
C THR A 16 22.26 5.61 -23.58
N ILE A 17 21.09 6.06 -23.13
CA ILE A 17 19.84 5.28 -23.17
C ILE A 17 19.08 5.62 -24.45
N GLN A 18 18.80 4.61 -25.27
CA GLN A 18 18.10 4.78 -26.55
C GLN A 18 16.59 4.55 -26.47
N VAL A 19 16.15 3.77 -25.47
CA VAL A 19 14.75 3.36 -25.33
C VAL A 19 14.30 3.59 -23.90
N TYR A 20 13.13 4.22 -23.75
CA TYR A 20 12.48 4.44 -22.46
C TYR A 20 11.17 3.66 -22.43
N GLY A 21 11.13 2.63 -21.59
CA GLY A 21 9.90 1.92 -21.27
C GLY A 21 9.21 2.57 -20.07
N PHE A 22 7.91 2.81 -20.18
CA PHE A 22 7.08 3.26 -19.07
C PHE A 22 6.10 2.15 -18.72
N ASP A 23 5.98 1.87 -17.44
CA ASP A 23 4.82 1.15 -16.93
C ASP A 23 3.55 1.98 -17.18
N TYR A 24 2.40 1.34 -17.25
CA TYR A 24 1.13 2.05 -17.45
C TYR A 24 0.61 2.52 -16.10
N ASP A 25 -0.05 1.64 -15.34
CA ASP A 25 -0.79 2.00 -14.13
C ASP A 25 0.08 2.68 -13.06
N TYR A 26 -0.42 3.79 -12.51
CA TYR A 26 0.29 4.61 -11.52
C TYR A 26 1.63 5.23 -11.98
N THR A 27 2.01 5.05 -13.25
CA THR A 27 3.19 5.68 -13.87
C THR A 27 2.76 6.72 -14.90
N LEU A 28 1.96 6.35 -15.91
CA LEU A 28 1.45 7.28 -16.92
C LEU A 28 0.10 7.91 -16.50
N PRO A 29 -0.96 7.13 -16.19
CA PRO A 29 -2.19 7.68 -15.65
C PRO A 29 -2.09 7.82 -14.13
N HIS A 30 -2.49 8.99 -13.64
CA HIS A 30 -2.71 9.22 -12.23
C HIS A 30 -4.14 8.86 -11.86
N TYR A 31 -4.32 7.89 -10.98
CA TYR A 31 -5.64 7.50 -10.51
C TYR A 31 -6.09 8.37 -9.34
N SER A 32 -7.39 8.71 -9.34
CA SER A 32 -8.00 9.38 -8.19
C SER A 32 -8.04 8.47 -6.96
N GLU A 33 -8.18 9.07 -5.78
CA GLU A 33 -8.30 8.35 -4.51
C GLU A 33 -9.50 7.39 -4.47
N ASN A 34 -10.51 7.60 -5.32
CA ASN A 34 -11.70 6.77 -5.37
C ASN A 34 -11.42 5.33 -5.87
N LEU A 35 -10.31 5.12 -6.58
CA LEU A 35 -9.93 3.78 -7.05
C LEU A 35 -9.69 2.83 -5.89
N GLN A 36 -9.08 3.29 -4.80
CA GLN A 36 -8.79 2.45 -3.63
C GLN A 36 -10.09 2.03 -2.91
N SER A 37 -11.03 2.97 -2.75
CA SER A 37 -12.37 2.66 -2.23
C SER A 37 -13.09 1.63 -3.09
N LEU A 38 -13.03 1.78 -4.42
CA LEU A 38 -13.65 0.82 -5.35
C LEU A 38 -13.03 -0.58 -5.24
N ILE A 39 -11.69 -0.68 -5.21
CA ILE A 39 -10.99 -1.96 -5.06
C ILE A 39 -11.40 -2.64 -3.75
N TYR A 40 -11.44 -1.89 -2.65
CA TYR A 40 -11.87 -2.40 -1.35
C TYR A 40 -13.30 -2.94 -1.38
N ASP A 41 -14.23 -2.19 -1.98
CA ASP A 41 -15.63 -2.58 -2.08
C ASP A 41 -15.84 -3.83 -2.95
N LEU A 42 -15.09 -3.95 -4.04
CA LEU A 42 -15.13 -5.14 -4.90
C LEU A 42 -14.53 -6.35 -4.18
N ALA A 43 -13.42 -6.18 -3.45
CA ALA A 43 -12.78 -7.24 -2.70
C ALA A 43 -13.69 -7.79 -1.59
N LYS A 44 -14.30 -6.93 -0.77
CA LYS A 44 -15.23 -7.39 0.28
C LYS A 44 -16.46 -8.10 -0.28
N LYS A 45 -17.00 -7.63 -1.41
CA LYS A 45 -18.10 -8.31 -2.12
C LYS A 45 -17.69 -9.69 -2.60
N HIS A 46 -16.49 -9.83 -3.15
CA HIS A 46 -15.96 -11.12 -3.58
C HIS A 46 -15.77 -12.09 -2.40
N LEU A 47 -15.22 -11.61 -1.28
CA LEU A 47 -15.06 -12.42 -0.05
C LEU A 47 -16.40 -12.99 0.45
N VAL A 48 -17.45 -12.18 0.45
CA VAL A 48 -18.77 -12.61 0.95
C VAL A 48 -19.49 -13.50 -0.07
N ASN A 49 -19.54 -13.07 -1.34
CA ASN A 49 -20.34 -13.75 -2.36
C ASN A 49 -19.72 -15.08 -2.81
N GLU A 50 -18.41 -15.10 -3.05
CA GLU A 50 -17.70 -16.26 -3.61
C GLU A 50 -17.07 -17.11 -2.51
N LEU A 51 -16.44 -16.48 -1.52
CA LEU A 51 -15.70 -17.18 -0.45
C LEU A 51 -16.52 -17.40 0.83
N LYS A 52 -17.80 -16.99 0.83
CA LYS A 52 -18.78 -17.23 1.90
C LYS A 52 -18.36 -16.70 3.28
N TYR A 53 -17.62 -15.58 3.30
CA TYR A 53 -17.37 -14.83 4.53
C TYR A 53 -18.68 -14.25 5.09
N PRO A 54 -18.75 -13.96 6.41
CA PRO A 54 -19.95 -13.39 7.03
C PRO A 54 -20.43 -12.11 6.33
N GLU A 55 -21.75 -11.96 6.16
CA GLU A 55 -22.35 -10.77 5.52
C GLU A 55 -22.03 -9.46 6.25
N SER A 56 -21.73 -9.53 7.55
CA SER A 56 -21.28 -8.38 8.35
C SER A 56 -20.04 -7.70 7.77
N CYS A 57 -19.21 -8.41 6.99
CA CYS A 57 -18.05 -7.83 6.32
C CYS A 57 -18.41 -6.75 5.29
N LEU A 58 -19.63 -6.74 4.74
CA LEU A 58 -20.06 -5.71 3.79
C LEU A 58 -20.25 -4.33 4.44
N GLN A 59 -20.45 -4.30 5.76
CA GLN A 59 -20.63 -3.07 6.54
C GLN A 59 -19.32 -2.30 6.74
N PHE A 60 -18.17 -2.93 6.49
CA PHE A 60 -16.89 -2.24 6.64
C PHE A 60 -16.70 -1.20 5.53
N GLU A 61 -16.26 -0.02 5.95
CA GLU A 61 -15.91 1.09 5.07
C GLU A 61 -14.40 1.23 4.94
N TYR A 62 -13.94 1.70 3.79
CA TYR A 62 -12.53 1.91 3.54
C TYR A 62 -12.04 3.18 4.24
N ASP A 63 -11.21 3.01 5.27
CA ASP A 63 -10.50 4.11 5.91
C ASP A 63 -9.20 4.43 5.16
N ARG A 64 -9.14 5.62 4.54
CA ARG A 64 -7.98 6.09 3.77
C ARG A 64 -6.79 6.46 4.65
N THR A 65 -7.01 6.74 5.92
CA THR A 65 -5.97 7.18 6.86
C THR A 65 -5.21 6.02 7.48
N PHE A 66 -5.77 4.82 7.41
CA PHE A 66 -5.21 3.61 8.01
C PHE A 66 -4.03 3.02 7.21
N PRO A 67 -4.16 2.67 5.91
CA PRO A 67 -3.07 2.03 5.20
C PRO A 67 -2.01 3.04 4.76
N ILE A 68 -0.75 2.75 5.11
CA ILE A 68 0.40 3.45 4.55
C ILE A 68 1.18 2.53 3.61
N ARG A 69 1.83 3.10 2.59
CA ARG A 69 2.63 2.32 1.64
C ARG A 69 3.84 1.69 2.34
N GLY A 70 4.09 0.42 2.03
CA GLY A 70 5.24 -0.32 2.55
C GLY A 70 5.03 -0.97 3.91
N LEU A 71 3.76 -1.22 4.31
CA LEU A 71 3.44 -2.14 5.40
C LEU A 71 3.63 -3.60 4.94
N TYR A 72 4.03 -4.44 5.88
CA TYR A 72 4.20 -5.87 5.72
C TYR A 72 3.06 -6.61 6.44
N TYR A 73 2.42 -7.58 5.78
CA TYR A 73 1.35 -8.38 6.38
C TYR A 73 1.85 -9.75 6.83
N ASP A 74 1.86 -9.99 8.13
CA ASP A 74 2.10 -11.31 8.72
C ASP A 74 0.82 -12.15 8.67
N ARG A 75 0.76 -13.07 7.71
CA ARG A 75 -0.37 -13.99 7.54
C ARG A 75 -0.58 -14.97 8.70
N LEU A 76 0.49 -15.33 9.43
CA LEU A 76 0.39 -16.29 10.54
C LEU A 76 -0.18 -15.64 11.79
N LYS A 77 0.15 -14.37 12.03
CA LYS A 77 -0.29 -13.63 13.22
C LYS A 77 -1.47 -12.69 12.98
N GLY A 78 -1.73 -12.36 11.72
CA GLY A 78 -2.76 -11.41 11.31
C GLY A 78 -2.38 -9.95 11.56
N CYS A 79 -1.08 -9.62 11.57
CA CYS A 79 -0.59 -8.29 11.93
C CYS A 79 -0.07 -7.51 10.72
N LEU A 80 -0.23 -6.18 10.74
CA LEU A 80 0.43 -5.27 9.83
C LEU A 80 1.64 -4.63 10.53
N LEU A 81 2.81 -4.69 9.89
CA LEU A 81 4.08 -4.26 10.46
C LEU A 81 4.75 -3.24 9.56
N LYS A 82 5.37 -2.22 10.15
CA LYS A 82 6.33 -1.37 9.47
C LYS A 82 7.73 -1.91 9.75
N LEU A 83 8.47 -2.21 8.69
CA LEU A 83 9.83 -2.74 8.81
C LEU A 83 10.84 -1.69 8.39
N ASP A 84 11.99 -1.71 9.07
CA ASP A 84 13.17 -0.96 8.68
C ASP A 84 13.89 -1.59 7.48
N PHE A 85 15.00 -0.99 7.05
CA PHE A 85 15.81 -1.48 5.94
C PHE A 85 16.43 -2.87 6.19
N PHE A 86 16.62 -3.25 7.46
CA PHE A 86 17.18 -4.53 7.87
C PHE A 86 16.11 -5.61 8.10
N GLY A 87 14.83 -5.26 7.96
CA GLY A 87 13.69 -6.17 8.19
C GLY A 87 13.31 -6.30 9.67
N SER A 88 13.80 -5.43 10.53
CA SER A 88 13.36 -5.34 11.93
C SER A 88 12.12 -4.46 12.04
N ILE A 89 11.34 -4.66 13.11
CA ILE A 89 10.16 -3.83 13.37
C ILE A 89 10.63 -2.41 13.71
N GLU A 90 10.16 -1.42 12.95
CA GLU A 90 10.49 -0.02 13.18
C GLU A 90 9.82 0.45 14.48
N THR A 91 10.60 0.88 15.48
CA THR A 91 10.07 1.28 16.80
C THR A 91 9.85 2.79 16.94
N ASP A 92 10.37 3.59 16.01
CA ASP A 92 10.59 5.04 16.20
C ASP A 92 9.80 5.94 15.22
N ALA A 93 8.95 5.36 14.38
CA ALA A 93 7.99 6.16 13.65
C ALA A 93 6.87 6.57 14.63
N SER A 94 6.58 7.87 14.69
CA SER A 94 5.50 8.51 15.46
C SER A 94 4.07 8.08 15.09
N LEU A 95 3.92 6.92 14.45
CA LEU A 95 2.71 6.15 14.36
C LEU A 95 2.79 5.14 15.50
N ASP A 96 1.95 5.31 16.51
CA ASP A 96 1.75 4.36 17.61
C ASP A 96 1.79 2.91 17.07
N VAL A 97 2.96 2.27 17.17
CA VAL A 97 3.22 0.92 16.64
C VAL A 97 2.48 -0.14 17.46
N THR A 98 2.11 0.19 18.68
CA THR A 98 1.12 -0.54 19.49
C THR A 98 -0.30 -0.46 18.89
N SER A 99 -0.60 0.55 18.07
CA SER A 99 -1.83 0.70 17.30
C SER A 99 -1.73 0.26 15.82
N LEU A 100 -0.67 -0.41 15.37
CA LEU A 100 -0.62 -1.01 14.01
C LEU A 100 -0.55 -2.54 14.07
N ALA A 101 -0.13 -3.08 15.21
CA ALA A 101 -0.36 -4.47 15.59
C ALA A 101 -1.83 -4.69 16.05
N TRP A 102 -2.83 -4.21 15.29
CA TRP A 102 -4.22 -4.56 15.58
C TRP A 102 -4.48 -6.00 15.14
N ARG A 103 -4.65 -6.88 16.12
CA ARG A 103 -5.56 -8.02 15.95
C ARG A 103 -6.99 -7.49 16.00
N LYS A 104 -7.76 -7.71 14.94
CA LYS A 104 -9.21 -7.85 15.08
C LYS A 104 -9.51 -9.28 15.52
#